data_AF-A0A3M2H2X8-F1
#
_entry.id   AF-A0A3M2H2X8-F1
#
_cell.length_a   1.000
_cell.length_b   1.000
_cell.length_c   1.000
_cell.angle_alpha   90.00
_cell.angle_beta   90.00
_cell.angle_gamma   90.00
#
_symmetry.space_group_name_H-M   'P 1'
#
loop_
_entity.id
_entity.type
_entity.pdbx_description
1 polymer ?
#
loop_
_entity_poly.entity_id
_entity_poly.type
_entity_poly.pdbx_seq_one_letter_code
_entity_poly.pdbx_strand_id
1 'polypeptide(L)'
;RGPGRFEDLDRLTIFADNLVPHVLRVEGVLVFDPGLVARIEAVEDITSGSAPEVEIRACGVHAAELLTEALAARGRRLTAADLDTVLWNLGGRPRYKAVPRHRTRCVYY
;
A
#
# COMPACT_ATOMS: atom_id res chain seq x y z
N ARG A 1 -26.98 2.97 22.52
CA ARG A 1 -25.75 2.82 21.69
C ARG A 1 -25.87 1.48 20.97
N GLY A 2 -25.62 1.43 19.65
CA GLY A 2 -25.76 0.22 18.84
C GLY A 2 -24.44 -0.53 18.65
N PRO A 3 -24.47 -1.76 18.11
CA PRO A 3 -23.31 -2.66 18.00
C PRO A 3 -22.20 -2.21 17.04
N GLY A 4 -22.41 -1.17 16.23
CA GLY A 4 -21.43 -0.67 15.25
C GLY A 4 -20.71 0.62 15.65
N ARG A 5 -20.71 0.98 16.94
CA ARG A 5 -20.06 2.20 17.42
C ARG A 5 -18.61 1.92 17.79
N PHE A 6 -17.69 2.54 17.05
CA PHE A 6 -16.26 2.54 17.31
C PHE A 6 -15.79 3.97 17.60
N GLU A 7 -14.87 4.14 18.54
CA GLU A 7 -14.28 5.45 18.92
C GLU A 7 -12.81 5.57 18.51
N ASP A 8 -12.28 4.53 17.87
CA ASP A 8 -10.85 4.30 17.64
C ASP A 8 -10.53 4.01 16.16
N LEU A 9 -11.43 4.39 15.25
CA LEU A 9 -11.24 4.20 13.81
C LEU A 9 -10.04 4.97 13.26
N ASP A 10 -9.61 6.03 13.94
CA ASP A 10 -8.39 6.77 13.64
C ASP A 10 -7.10 5.97 13.86
N ARG A 11 -7.17 4.84 14.56
CA ARG A 11 -6.05 3.92 14.79
C ARG A 11 -5.92 2.83 13.73
N LEU A 12 -6.79 2.80 12.73
CA LEU A 12 -6.68 1.87 11.60
C LEU A 12 -5.50 2.25 10.71
N THR A 13 -4.75 1.23 10.28
CA THR A 13 -3.72 1.38 9.25
C THR A 13 -4.36 1.39 7.86
N ILE A 14 -3.55 1.62 6.83
CA ILE A 14 -3.94 1.31 5.45
C ILE A 14 -4.29 -0.19 5.31
N PHE A 15 -5.02 -0.52 4.25
CA PHE A 15 -5.13 -1.92 3.84
C PHE A 15 -3.83 -2.35 3.20
N ALA A 16 -3.27 -3.46 3.69
CA ALA A 16 -2.04 -4.04 3.14
C ALA A 16 -2.33 -4.80 1.83
N ASP A 17 -2.92 -4.14 0.82
CA ASP A 17 -3.25 -4.72 -0.48
C ASP A 17 -2.08 -4.63 -1.46
N ASN A 18 -2.34 -4.87 -2.76
CA ASN A 18 -1.32 -4.73 -3.79
C ASN A 18 -1.30 -3.38 -4.52
N LEU A 19 -2.29 -2.52 -4.30
CA LEU A 19 -2.43 -1.25 -5.02
C LEU A 19 -1.71 -0.12 -4.29
N VAL A 20 -1.84 -0.02 -2.97
CA VAL A 20 -1.15 1.01 -2.18
C VAL A 20 0.39 0.88 -2.30
N PRO A 21 1.02 -0.28 -2.02
CA PRO A 21 2.47 -0.41 -2.23
C PRO A 21 2.89 -0.22 -3.69
N HIS A 22 2.01 -0.52 -4.64
CA HIS A 22 2.26 -0.24 -6.06
C HIS A 22 2.32 1.27 -6.35
N VAL A 23 1.37 2.05 -5.85
CA VAL A 23 1.39 3.51 -5.99
C VAL A 23 2.66 4.09 -5.36
N LEU A 24 3.01 3.65 -4.15
CA LEU A 24 4.22 4.10 -3.46
C LEU A 24 5.50 3.75 -4.23
N ARG A 25 5.56 2.58 -4.90
CA ARG A 25 6.65 2.22 -5.80
C ARG A 25 6.73 3.16 -7.01
N VAL A 26 5.60 3.41 -7.68
CA VAL A 26 5.54 4.26 -8.88
C VAL A 26 5.89 5.72 -8.57
N GLU A 27 5.64 6.19 -7.34
CA GLU A 27 6.06 7.51 -6.87
C GLU A 27 7.48 7.55 -6.28
N GLY A 28 8.20 6.42 -6.28
CA GLY A 28 9.58 6.33 -5.78
C GLY A 28 9.72 6.41 -4.26
N VAL A 29 8.62 6.26 -3.51
CA VAL A 29 8.64 6.16 -2.04
C VAL A 29 9.14 4.78 -1.62
N LEU A 30 8.68 3.73 -2.28
CA LEU A 30 9.20 2.38 -2.12
C LEU A 30 10.17 2.06 -3.26
N VAL A 31 11.40 1.69 -2.89
CA VAL A 31 12.43 1.27 -3.84
C VAL A 31 12.74 -0.19 -3.57
N PHE A 32 12.55 -1.03 -4.59
CA PHE A 32 12.72 -2.47 -4.48
C PHE A 32 14.04 -2.91 -5.12
N ASP A 33 14.52 -4.07 -4.69
CA ASP A 33 15.63 -4.76 -5.34
C ASP A 33 15.36 -4.94 -6.86
N PRO A 34 16.35 -4.75 -7.75
CA PRO A 34 16.16 -4.88 -9.18
C PRO A 34 15.60 -6.25 -9.63
N GLY A 35 15.96 -7.34 -8.94
CA GLY A 35 15.43 -8.67 -9.22
C GLY A 35 13.94 -8.78 -8.88
N LEU A 36 13.52 -8.20 -7.76
CA LEU A 36 12.10 -8.13 -7.40
C LEU A 36 11.31 -7.27 -8.42
N VAL A 37 11.88 -6.14 -8.84
CA VAL A 37 11.30 -5.31 -9.91
C VAL A 37 11.12 -6.11 -11.19
N ALA A 38 12.14 -6.82 -11.65
CA ALA A 38 12.09 -7.61 -12.87
C ALA A 38 10.97 -8.66 -12.84
N ARG A 39 10.79 -9.34 -11.70
CA ARG A 39 9.70 -10.32 -11.52
C ARG A 39 8.32 -9.67 -11.56
N ILE A 40 8.15 -8.49 -10.95
CA ILE A 40 6.89 -7.74 -11.00
C ILE A 40 6.59 -7.31 -12.43
N GLU A 41 7.57 -6.77 -13.16
CA GLU A 41 7.42 -6.35 -14.57
C GLU A 41 7.09 -7.53 -15.49
N ALA A 42 7.64 -8.71 -15.22
CA ALA A 42 7.32 -9.96 -15.91
C ALA A 42 5.94 -10.54 -15.53
N VAL A 43 5.20 -9.89 -14.62
CA VAL A 43 3.90 -10.34 -14.12
C VAL A 43 3.96 -11.76 -13.53
N GLU A 44 5.10 -12.08 -12.89
CA GLU A 44 5.28 -13.33 -12.17
C GLU A 44 4.48 -13.33 -10.86
N ASP A 45 4.05 -14.52 -10.45
CA ASP A 45 3.45 -14.68 -9.12
C ASP A 45 4.53 -14.56 -8.04
N ILE A 46 4.29 -13.69 -7.07
CA ILE A 46 5.01 -13.66 -5.80
C ILE A 46 4.26 -14.57 -4.83
N THR A 47 4.95 -15.57 -4.31
CA THR A 47 4.37 -16.57 -3.41
C THR A 47 3.82 -15.92 -2.14
N SER A 48 2.58 -16.24 -1.78
CA SER A 48 1.95 -15.77 -0.54
C SER A 48 2.78 -16.20 0.68
N GLY A 49 3.05 -15.27 1.60
CA GLY A 49 3.85 -15.53 2.79
C GLY A 49 5.36 -15.62 2.54
N SER A 50 5.83 -15.39 1.30
CA SER A 50 7.27 -15.28 1.03
C SER A 50 7.81 -13.93 1.52
N ALA A 51 9.12 -13.87 1.79
CA ALA A 51 9.76 -12.64 2.23
C ALA A 51 9.48 -11.44 1.31
N PRO A 52 9.59 -11.53 -0.04
CA PRO A 52 9.25 -10.40 -0.91
C PRO A 52 7.80 -9.95 -0.79
N GLU A 53 6.85 -10.88 -0.63
CA GLU A 53 5.43 -10.55 -0.50
C GLU A 53 5.15 -9.83 0.82
N VAL A 54 5.68 -10.36 1.92
CA VAL A 54 5.56 -9.77 3.26
C VAL A 54 6.25 -8.42 3.33
N GLU A 55 7.46 -8.28 2.78
CA GLU A 55 8.23 -7.04 2.75
C GLU A 55 7.49 -5.94 1.97
N ILE A 56 6.98 -6.23 0.77
CA ILE A 56 6.21 -5.24 -0.01
C ILE A 56 5.03 -4.70 0.81
N ARG A 57 4.26 -5.59 1.46
CA ARG A 57 3.07 -5.20 2.24
C ARG A 57 3.43 -4.48 3.53
N ALA A 58 4.38 -5.00 4.30
CA ALA A 58 4.82 -4.40 5.56
C ALA A 58 5.44 -3.03 5.33
N CYS A 59 6.29 -2.87 4.32
CA CYS A 59 6.85 -1.58 3.94
C CYS A 59 5.76 -0.62 3.42
N GLY A 60 4.74 -1.12 2.72
CA GLY A 60 3.58 -0.32 2.32
C GLY A 60 2.85 0.29 3.52
N VAL A 61 2.55 -0.53 4.53
CA VAL A 61 1.93 -0.06 5.78
C VAL A 61 2.82 0.96 6.48
N HIS A 62 4.10 0.62 6.67
CA HIS A 62 5.02 1.49 7.39
C HIS A 62 5.24 2.84 6.67
N ALA A 63 5.38 2.84 5.36
CA ALA A 63 5.52 4.07 4.58
C ALA A 63 4.28 4.97 4.69
N ALA A 64 3.07 4.40 4.76
CA ALA A 64 1.85 5.17 4.95
C ALA A 64 1.77 5.83 6.34
N GLU A 65 2.23 5.14 7.40
CA GLU A 65 2.35 5.74 8.74
C GLU A 65 3.34 6.92 8.72
N LEU A 66 4.52 6.74 8.14
CA LEU A 66 5.53 7.80 8.01
C LEU A 66 5.02 9.00 7.18
N LEU A 67 4.28 8.74 6.10
CA LEU A 67 3.65 9.81 5.30
C LEU A 67 2.59 10.56 6.11
N THR A 68 1.81 9.85 6.91
CA THR A 68 0.79 10.44 7.78
C THR A 68 1.42 11.38 8.82
N GLU A 69 2.48 10.94 9.49
CA GLU A 69 3.25 11.77 10.42
C GLU A 69 3.87 13.00 9.72
N ALA A 70 4.45 12.79 8.54
CA ALA A 70 5.07 13.86 7.76
C ALA A 70 4.05 14.91 7.28
N LEU A 71 2.82 14.51 6.98
CA LEU A 71 1.72 15.41 6.64
C LEU A 71 1.21 16.16 7.88
N ALA A 72 1.09 15.47 9.02
CA ALA A 72 0.69 16.09 10.28
C ALA A 72 1.68 17.18 10.70
N ALA A 73 2.99 16.93 10.56
CA ALA A 73 4.04 17.93 10.82
C ALA A 73 3.94 19.18 9.92
N ARG A 74 3.27 19.07 8.75
CA ARG A 74 2.99 20.17 7.83
C ARG A 74 1.59 20.79 8.04
N GLY A 75 0.92 20.48 9.15
CA GLY A 75 -0.41 20.98 9.47
C GLY A 75 -1.55 20.29 8.71
N ARG A 76 -1.27 19.17 8.01
CA ARG A 76 -2.27 18.38 7.30
C ARG A 76 -2.58 17.12 8.09
N ARG A 77 -3.64 17.17 8.88
CA ARG A 77 -4.10 16.01 9.67
C ARG A 77 -4.96 15.10 8.80
N LEU A 78 -4.45 13.91 8.55
CA LEU A 78 -5.13 12.80 7.88
C LEU A 78 -4.85 11.55 8.71
N THR A 79 -5.77 10.60 8.71
CA THR A 79 -5.51 9.25 9.24
C THR A 79 -4.83 8.39 8.18
N ALA A 80 -4.24 7.25 8.57
CA ALA A 80 -3.74 6.30 7.60
C ALA A 80 -4.88 5.77 6.70
N ALA A 81 -6.09 5.60 7.23
CA ALA A 81 -7.27 5.23 6.43
C ALA A 81 -7.67 6.30 5.39
N ASP A 82 -7.53 7.59 5.70
CA ASP A 82 -7.73 8.66 4.72
C ASP A 82 -6.66 8.59 3.62
N LEU A 83 -5.41 8.34 4.01
CA LEU A 83 -4.30 8.20 3.06
C LEU A 83 -4.48 6.97 2.16
N ASP A 84 -4.93 5.85 2.71
CA ASP A 84 -5.32 4.64 1.96
C ASP A 84 -6.32 4.99 0.86
N THR A 85 -7.41 5.69 1.23
CA THR A 85 -8.44 6.12 0.28
C THR A 85 -7.85 6.97 -0.84
N VAL A 86 -6.95 7.90 -0.52
CA VAL A 86 -6.28 8.74 -1.53
C VAL A 86 -5.41 7.90 -2.46
N LEU A 87 -4.53 7.06 -1.91
CA LEU A 87 -3.60 6.24 -2.68
C LEU A 87 -4.34 5.21 -3.54
N TRP A 88 -5.39 4.59 -3.01
CA TRP A 88 -6.23 3.64 -3.75
C TRP A 88 -6.91 4.30 -4.95
N ASN A 89 -7.49 5.48 -4.76
CA ASN A 89 -8.08 6.27 -5.86
C ASN A 89 -7.04 6.72 -6.90
N LEU A 90 -5.82 7.05 -6.46
CA LEU A 90 -4.72 7.36 -7.37
C LEU A 90 -4.37 6.13 -8.22
N GLY A 91 -4.25 4.96 -7.61
CA GLY A 91 -3.89 3.70 -8.29
C GLY A 91 -4.84 3.30 -9.43
N GLY A 92 -6.07 3.81 -9.45
CA GLY A 92 -7.01 3.62 -10.55
C GLY A 92 -6.68 4.37 -11.85
N ARG A 93 -5.77 5.35 -11.81
CA ARG A 93 -5.46 6.24 -12.94
C ARG A 93 -4.56 5.56 -13.99
N PRO A 94 -4.58 6.01 -15.27
CA PRO A 94 -3.83 5.38 -16.36
C PRO A 94 -2.32 5.23 -16.09
N ARG A 95 -1.67 6.22 -15.45
CA ARG A 95 -0.24 6.16 -15.10
C ARG A 95 0.11 4.94 -14.25
N TYR A 96 -0.70 4.63 -13.24
CA TYR A 96 -0.43 3.51 -12.35
C TYR A 96 -0.85 2.17 -12.98
N LYS A 97 -1.90 2.17 -13.81
CA LYS A 97 -2.31 0.97 -14.56
C LYS A 97 -1.34 0.57 -15.68
N ALA A 98 -0.55 1.52 -16.17
CA ALA A 98 0.47 1.27 -17.20
C ALA A 98 1.70 0.50 -16.66
N VAL A 99 1.85 0.39 -15.34
CA VAL A 99 2.95 -0.32 -14.69
C VAL A 99 2.41 -1.57 -13.98
N PRO A 100 3.01 -2.76 -14.17
CA PRO A 100 2.63 -3.96 -13.43
C PRO A 100 2.77 -3.78 -11.92
N ARG A 101 1.74 -4.21 -11.19
CA ARG A 101 1.77 -4.35 -9.73
C ARG A 101 2.17 -5.76 -9.34
N HIS A 102 2.68 -5.94 -8.13
CA HIS A 102 2.96 -7.28 -7.63
C HIS A 102 1.68 -8.13 -7.60
N ARG A 103 1.80 -9.41 -7.96
CA ARG A 103 0.69 -10.35 -7.99
C ARG A 103 0.97 -11.49 -7.01
N THR A 104 0.07 -11.66 -6.05
CA THR A 104 0.08 -12.76 -5.10
C THR A 104 -1.27 -13.45 -5.21
N ARG A 105 -1.28 -14.77 -5.38
CA ARG A 105 -2.51 -15.58 -5.38
C ARG A 105 -2.64 -16.27 -4.03
N CYS A 106 -3.78 -16.14 -3.37
CA CYS A 106 -4.09 -16.90 -2.16
C CYS A 106 -5.60 -17.10 -2.01
N VAL A 107 -6.05 -17.59 -0.85
CA VAL A 107 -7.49 -17.80 -0.57
C VAL A 107 -8.24 -16.49 -0.28
N TYR A 108 -7.53 -15.39 -0.03
CA TYR A 108 -8.11 -14.09 0.30
C TYR A 108 -8.29 -13.18 -0.93
N TYR A 109 -7.52 -13.41 -2.00
CA TYR A 109 -7.49 -12.60 -3.21
C TYR A 109 -6.83 -13.34 -4.39
#